data_AF-A0A507E6H7-F1
#
_entry.id   AF-A0A507E6H7-F1
#
_cell.length_a   1.000
_cell.length_b   1.000
_cell.length_c   1.000
_cell.angle_alpha   90.00
_cell.angle_beta   90.00
_cell.angle_gamma   90.00
#
_symmetry.space_group_name_H-M   'P 1'
#
loop_
_entity.id
_entity.type
_entity.pdbx_description
1 polymer ?
#
loop_
_entity_poly.entity_id
_entity_poly.type
_entity_poly.pdbx_seq_one_letter_code
_entity_poly.pdbx_strand_id
1 'polypeptide(L)'
;MLNGILTPESATFKTNRPETVKVLEIPTSPDDPTIKLLAAFGVPKRRLPPTLRMIWSPTASQDTRNIIQRDGVLREDLLKVETRVAAFFVQVFKVAMSAPIKPFTYAPELDPLDWDQSVSAIQNERWEEFSRQEQVLKNYIKWRDEVLETYVTAAGNIPLLRPSNGPAPLAMKAARPELKACAHIDQLKVEIFGYEASTDESSGKIYARSPADPSQIRDKVLRTNVYPYYTKPPGQITHSVLWYRDEMTADEISALLLERLPGDQFVFWINPPHRRTIPEINHCHVLYRKTAAQAQIISKDR
;
A
#
# COMPACT_ATOMS: atom_id res chain seq x y z
N MET A 1 10.05 -0.88 5.00
CA MET A 1 8.89 -1.73 4.66
C MET A 1 9.01 -3.04 5.44
N LEU A 2 7.93 -3.80 5.57
CA LEU A 2 7.88 -5.05 6.36
C LEU A 2 8.07 -6.24 5.41
N ASN A 3 9.25 -6.87 5.44
CA ASN A 3 9.56 -8.10 4.72
C ASN A 3 10.06 -9.13 5.74
N GLY A 4 9.63 -10.39 5.60
CA GLY A 4 10.05 -11.48 6.47
C GLY A 4 10.27 -12.77 5.68
N ILE A 5 11.33 -13.50 6.02
CA ILE A 5 11.60 -14.85 5.54
C ILE A 5 11.82 -15.70 6.77
N LEU A 6 11.10 -16.82 6.83
CA LEU A 6 11.40 -17.86 7.80
C LEU A 6 11.51 -19.19 7.06
N THR A 7 12.60 -19.88 7.35
CA THR A 7 12.69 -21.32 7.13
C THR A 7 12.40 -22.00 8.48
N PRO A 8 11.88 -23.25 8.48
CA PRO A 8 11.68 -24.01 9.70
C PRO A 8 12.94 -24.18 10.56
N GLU A 9 14.14 -24.01 9.98
CA GLU A 9 15.43 -24.30 10.61
C GLU A 9 16.23 -23.06 11.05
N SER A 10 15.83 -21.83 10.69
CA SER A 10 16.56 -20.62 11.10
C SER A 10 15.62 -19.45 11.42
N ALA A 11 15.25 -19.32 12.68
CA ALA A 11 14.60 -18.13 13.22
C ALA A 11 15.65 -17.05 13.54
N THR A 12 16.21 -16.39 12.52
CA THR A 12 17.00 -15.17 12.72
C THR A 12 16.58 -14.10 11.73
N PHE A 13 16.06 -12.99 12.27
CA PHE A 13 15.63 -11.83 11.50
C PHE A 13 16.85 -10.96 11.16
N LYS A 14 17.11 -10.70 9.87
CA LYS A 14 18.13 -9.72 9.43
C LYS A 14 17.43 -8.54 8.77
N THR A 15 17.42 -7.38 9.43
CA THR A 15 17.05 -6.12 8.80
C THR A 15 18.28 -5.49 8.15
N ASN A 16 18.40 -5.58 6.83
CA ASN A 16 19.38 -4.79 6.08
C ASN A 16 18.75 -3.45 5.69
N ARG A 17 19.24 -2.35 6.28
CA ARG A 17 19.03 -1.00 5.72
C ARG A 17 20.29 -0.63 4.92
N PRO A 18 20.19 -0.19 3.66
CA PRO A 18 21.34 0.34 2.94
C PRO A 18 21.72 1.73 3.48
N GLU A 19 22.98 1.86 3.93
CA GLU A 19 23.62 3.12 4.25
C GLU A 19 24.14 3.77 2.97
N THR A 20 23.48 4.83 2.51
CA THR A 20 24.11 5.94 1.76
C THR A 20 23.09 7.07 1.64
N VAL A 21 22.97 7.86 2.71
CA VAL A 21 22.22 9.11 2.69
C VAL A 21 23.19 10.23 2.37
N LYS A 22 23.02 10.87 1.21
CA LYS A 22 23.56 12.22 0.99
C LYS A 22 22.94 13.12 2.04
N VAL A 23 23.77 13.74 2.88
CA VAL A 23 23.34 14.71 3.89
C VAL A 23 22.71 15.89 3.17
N LEU A 24 21.38 15.96 3.21
CA LEU A 24 20.62 17.16 2.89
C LEU A 24 20.71 18.10 4.09
N GLU A 25 21.09 19.35 3.85
CA GLU A 25 21.06 20.39 4.88
C GLU A 25 19.61 20.54 5.37
N ILE A 26 19.43 20.33 6.68
CA ILE A 26 18.11 20.34 7.32
C ILE A 26 17.80 21.78 7.73
N PRO A 27 16.60 22.31 7.39
CA PRO A 27 16.12 23.58 7.92
C PRO A 27 16.23 23.63 9.45
N THR A 28 16.88 24.66 9.99
CA THR A 28 17.04 24.85 11.44
C THR A 28 16.08 25.88 12.03
N SER A 29 15.30 26.58 11.18
CA SER A 29 14.40 27.67 11.60
C SER A 29 12.92 27.31 11.43
N PRO A 30 12.04 27.62 12.40
CA PRO A 30 10.58 27.51 12.23
C PRO A 30 10.01 28.47 11.18
N ASP A 31 10.75 29.53 10.86
CA ASP A 31 10.40 30.47 9.80
C ASP A 31 10.92 30.04 8.42
N ASP A 32 11.59 28.89 8.33
CA ASP A 32 12.05 28.33 7.05
C ASP A 32 10.84 28.14 6.12
N PRO A 33 10.87 28.72 4.91
CA PRO A 33 9.77 28.66 3.96
C PRO A 33 9.38 27.23 3.60
N THR A 34 10.29 26.25 3.69
CA THR A 34 10.01 24.83 3.51
C THR A 34 9.05 24.28 4.57
N ILE A 35 9.18 24.71 5.84
CA ILE A 35 8.30 24.29 6.93
C ILE A 35 6.90 24.91 6.77
N LYS A 36 6.82 26.19 6.40
CA LYS A 36 5.54 26.89 6.12
C LYS A 36 4.82 26.28 4.92
N LEU A 37 5.55 25.90 3.88
CA LEU A 37 5.01 25.25 2.69
C LEU A 37 4.43 23.87 3.01
N LEU A 38 5.14 23.04 3.79
CA LEU A 38 4.65 21.72 4.22
C LEU A 38 3.37 21.80 5.07
N ALA A 39 3.20 22.88 5.85
CA ALA A 39 1.99 23.16 6.60
C ALA A 39 0.80 23.51 5.71
N ALA A 40 1.01 24.35 4.70
CA ALA A 40 -0.03 24.78 3.77
C ALA A 40 -0.58 23.62 2.93
N PHE A 41 0.23 22.58 2.67
CA PHE A 41 -0.18 21.37 1.97
C PHE A 41 -0.84 20.30 2.87
N GLY A 42 -1.14 20.62 4.13
CA GLY A 42 -1.87 19.72 5.02
C GLY A 42 -1.11 18.45 5.39
N VAL A 43 0.23 18.46 5.31
CA VAL A 43 1.06 17.31 5.69
C VAL A 43 0.93 17.10 7.21
N PRO A 44 0.39 15.96 7.68
CA PRO A 44 0.20 15.74 9.11
C PRO A 44 1.55 15.73 9.86
N LYS A 45 1.68 16.48 10.97
CA LYS A 45 2.92 16.59 11.76
C LYS A 45 3.62 15.25 12.05
N ARG A 46 2.84 14.18 12.26
CA ARG A 46 3.32 12.80 12.50
C ARG A 46 4.09 12.17 11.33
N ARG A 47 3.98 12.72 10.12
CA ARG A 47 4.66 12.26 8.90
C ARG A 47 5.95 13.02 8.58
N LEU A 48 6.31 14.00 9.40
CA LEU A 48 7.57 14.74 9.23
C LEU A 48 8.75 13.98 9.88
N PRO A 49 9.98 14.17 9.39
CA PRO A 49 11.20 13.77 10.09
C PRO A 49 11.25 14.31 11.53
N PRO A 50 11.86 13.58 12.50
CA PRO A 50 11.92 13.99 13.91
C PRO A 50 12.49 15.39 14.16
N THR A 51 13.49 15.80 13.38
CA THR A 51 14.10 17.15 13.43
C THR A 51 13.11 18.25 13.07
N LEU A 52 12.28 18.04 12.03
CA LEU A 52 11.23 18.97 11.64
C LEU A 52 10.04 18.98 12.62
N ARG A 53 9.82 17.90 13.39
CA ARG A 53 8.83 17.88 14.47
C ARG A 53 9.27 18.73 15.67
N MET A 54 10.56 18.72 16.02
CA MET A 54 11.09 19.54 17.12
C MET A 54 10.88 21.03 16.87
N ILE A 55 11.18 21.50 15.66
CA ILE A 55 11.08 22.91 15.27
C ILE A 55 9.62 23.40 15.31
N TRP A 56 8.67 22.49 15.14
CA TRP A 56 7.23 22.77 15.13
C TRP A 56 6.54 22.59 16.49
N SER A 57 7.32 22.38 17.55
CA SER A 57 6.80 22.23 18.92
C SER A 57 6.51 23.59 19.56
N PRO A 58 5.34 23.77 20.22
CA PRO A 58 5.03 24.99 20.98
C PRO A 58 6.03 25.30 22.11
N THR A 59 6.83 24.31 22.51
CA THR A 59 7.80 24.38 23.63
C THR A 59 9.20 24.86 23.24
N ALA A 60 9.43 25.29 21.99
CA ALA A 60 10.70 25.91 21.62
C ALA A 60 10.98 27.13 22.51
N SER A 61 12.15 27.14 23.19
CA SER A 61 12.48 28.12 24.23
C SER A 61 12.46 29.56 23.72
N GLN A 62 12.16 30.50 24.62
CA GLN A 62 12.08 31.93 24.32
C GLN A 62 13.43 32.48 23.78
N ASP A 63 14.55 31.87 24.16
CA ASP A 63 15.89 32.23 23.67
C ASP A 63 16.07 31.95 22.18
N THR A 64 15.51 30.84 21.66
CA THR A 64 15.50 30.55 20.23
C THR A 64 14.68 31.56 19.45
N ARG A 65 13.60 32.10 20.04
CA ARG A 65 12.77 33.14 19.41
C ARG A 65 13.46 34.51 19.39
N ASN A 66 14.25 34.83 20.41
CA ASN A 66 14.96 36.10 20.52
C ASN A 66 16.18 36.21 19.59
N ILE A 67 16.84 35.09 19.27
CA ILE A 67 17.92 35.04 18.26
C ILE A 67 17.38 35.35 16.85
N ILE A 68 16.11 35.00 16.58
CA ILE A 68 15.48 35.13 15.25
C ILE A 68 15.03 36.57 14.95
N GLN A 69 14.73 37.40 15.96
CA GLN A 69 14.22 38.77 15.75
C GLN A 69 15.29 39.81 15.38
N ARG A 70 16.59 39.46 15.38
CA ARG A 70 17.68 40.43 15.30
C ARG A 70 18.24 40.71 13.90
N ASP A 71 18.01 39.85 12.92
CA ASP A 71 18.59 39.99 11.58
C ASP A 71 17.52 40.30 10.52
N GLY A 72 17.15 41.59 10.45
CA GLY A 72 16.28 42.12 9.40
C GLY A 72 17.06 42.35 8.10
N VAL A 73 17.04 41.39 7.16
CA VAL A 73 17.56 41.57 5.80
C VAL A 73 16.76 40.75 4.77
N LEU A 74 16.25 41.47 3.75
CA LEU A 74 15.86 41.09 2.36
C LEU A 74 14.62 40.21 2.11
N ARG A 75 13.46 40.88 1.95
CA ARG A 75 12.22 40.36 1.34
C ARG A 75 12.37 39.93 -0.13
N GLU A 76 13.30 40.51 -0.89
CA GLU A 76 13.43 40.19 -2.34
C GLU A 76 14.19 38.89 -2.61
N ASP A 77 15.11 38.49 -1.73
CA ASP A 77 15.82 37.22 -1.89
C ASP A 77 15.01 36.03 -1.36
N LEU A 78 14.14 36.26 -0.37
CA LEU A 78 13.12 35.29 0.06
C LEU A 78 12.17 34.89 -1.07
N LEU A 79 11.70 35.84 -1.88
CA LEU A 79 10.81 35.55 -3.00
C LEU A 79 11.50 34.70 -4.08
N LYS A 80 12.80 34.91 -4.31
CA LYS A 80 13.60 34.12 -5.24
C LYS A 80 13.86 32.71 -4.72
N VAL A 81 14.09 32.55 -3.41
CA VAL A 81 14.27 31.23 -2.78
C VAL A 81 12.94 30.46 -2.79
N GLU A 82 11.81 31.08 -2.44
CA GLU A 82 10.48 30.47 -2.52
C GLU A 82 10.15 30.02 -3.95
N THR A 83 10.46 30.85 -4.96
CA THR A 83 10.24 30.51 -6.36
C THR A 83 11.11 29.34 -6.81
N ARG A 84 12.38 29.27 -6.37
CA ARG A 84 13.30 28.17 -6.69
C ARG A 84 12.92 26.87 -6.00
N VAL A 85 12.49 26.93 -4.75
CA VAL A 85 12.00 25.77 -3.99
C VAL A 85 10.68 25.26 -4.60
N ALA A 86 9.74 26.15 -4.92
CA ALA A 86 8.51 25.78 -5.60
C ALA A 86 8.77 25.17 -6.99
N ALA A 87 9.68 25.76 -7.78
CA ALA A 87 10.07 25.21 -9.09
C ALA A 87 10.76 23.84 -8.95
N PHE A 88 11.59 23.64 -7.93
CA PHE A 88 12.21 22.35 -7.64
C PHE A 88 11.17 21.30 -7.25
N PHE A 89 10.24 21.62 -6.35
CA PHE A 89 9.15 20.71 -5.99
C PHE A 89 8.26 20.39 -7.19
N VAL A 90 7.89 21.39 -8.01
CA VAL A 90 7.13 21.17 -9.24
C VAL A 90 7.92 20.27 -10.20
N GLN A 91 9.23 20.44 -10.33
CA GLN A 91 10.05 19.60 -11.20
C GLN A 91 10.17 18.16 -10.66
N VAL A 92 10.38 17.98 -9.35
CA VAL A 92 10.42 16.66 -8.70
C VAL A 92 9.07 15.96 -8.81
N PHE A 93 7.97 16.67 -8.57
CA PHE A 93 6.62 16.15 -8.77
C PHE A 93 6.35 15.83 -10.24
N LYS A 94 6.76 16.70 -11.18
CA LYS A 94 6.56 16.47 -12.61
C LYS A 94 7.34 15.25 -13.08
N VAL A 95 8.58 15.07 -12.64
CA VAL A 95 9.39 13.86 -12.94
C VAL A 95 8.76 12.62 -12.31
N ALA A 96 8.37 12.67 -11.04
CA ALA A 96 7.74 11.56 -10.34
C ALA A 96 6.36 11.17 -10.92
N MET A 97 5.60 12.14 -11.40
CA MET A 97 4.27 11.95 -12.01
C MET A 97 4.33 11.68 -13.52
N SER A 98 5.43 12.00 -14.19
CA SER A 98 5.65 11.72 -15.62
C SER A 98 6.24 10.35 -15.90
N ALA A 99 6.74 9.64 -14.87
CA ALA A 99 7.14 8.26 -15.03
C ALA A 99 5.90 7.46 -15.47
N PRO A 100 5.92 6.81 -16.64
CA PRO A 100 4.78 6.03 -17.08
C PRO A 100 4.49 4.99 -16.01
N ILE A 101 3.28 5.03 -15.44
CA ILE A 101 2.79 4.00 -14.54
C ILE A 101 2.78 2.73 -15.39
N LYS A 102 3.82 1.89 -15.24
CA LYS A 102 3.88 0.62 -15.94
C LYS A 102 2.57 -0.12 -15.65
N PRO A 103 1.83 -0.55 -16.68
CA PRO A 103 0.55 -1.20 -16.48
C PRO A 103 0.74 -2.41 -15.57
N PHE A 104 -0.29 -2.69 -14.78
CA PHE A 104 -0.26 -3.70 -13.73
C PHE A 104 0.10 -5.09 -14.31
N THR A 105 1.38 -5.46 -14.22
CA THR A 105 1.95 -6.82 -14.15
C THR A 105 1.72 -7.80 -15.32
N TYR A 106 1.39 -7.34 -16.54
CA TYR A 106 1.73 -8.15 -17.71
C TYR A 106 3.11 -7.76 -18.20
N ALA A 107 3.97 -8.76 -18.31
CA ALA A 107 5.26 -8.63 -18.95
C ALA A 107 5.61 -10.00 -19.52
N PRO A 108 5.07 -10.35 -20.72
CA PRO A 108 5.32 -11.65 -21.35
C PRO A 108 6.80 -11.90 -21.62
N GLU A 109 7.59 -10.83 -21.67
CA GLU A 109 9.05 -10.86 -21.78
C GLU A 109 9.76 -11.26 -20.48
N LEU A 110 9.08 -11.26 -19.34
CA LEU A 110 9.67 -11.67 -18.06
C LEU A 110 9.51 -13.16 -17.84
N ASP A 111 10.65 -13.82 -17.64
CA ASP A 111 10.67 -15.21 -17.20
C ASP A 111 10.03 -15.35 -15.81
N PRO A 112 9.24 -16.42 -15.57
CA PRO A 112 8.73 -16.71 -14.24
C PRO A 112 9.88 -16.91 -13.26
N LEU A 113 9.71 -16.36 -12.06
CA LEU A 113 10.71 -16.46 -10.99
C LEU A 113 10.63 -17.83 -10.32
N ASP A 114 11.78 -18.43 -10.04
CA ASP A 114 11.83 -19.56 -9.10
C ASP A 114 11.74 -19.09 -7.64
N TRP A 115 11.89 -20.02 -6.70
CA TRP A 115 11.79 -19.70 -5.28
C TRP A 115 12.88 -18.73 -4.83
N ASP A 116 14.14 -19.01 -5.16
CA ASP A 116 15.27 -18.22 -4.69
C ASP A 116 15.27 -16.83 -5.37
N GLN A 117 14.89 -16.79 -6.65
CA GLN A 117 14.65 -15.56 -7.39
C GLN A 117 13.51 -14.74 -6.78
N SER A 118 12.38 -15.38 -6.42
CA SER A 118 11.25 -14.71 -5.77
C SER A 118 11.64 -14.12 -4.42
N VAL A 119 12.32 -14.89 -3.59
CA VAL A 119 12.84 -14.45 -2.28
C VAL A 119 13.77 -13.26 -2.46
N SER A 120 14.72 -13.35 -3.39
CA SER A 120 15.66 -12.27 -3.70
C SER A 120 14.95 -11.01 -4.21
N ALA A 121 13.98 -11.14 -5.11
CA ALA A 121 13.19 -10.02 -5.62
C ALA A 121 12.43 -9.31 -4.48
N ILE A 122 11.83 -10.07 -3.57
CA ILE A 122 11.10 -9.53 -2.41
C ILE A 122 12.02 -8.79 -1.44
N GLN A 123 13.16 -9.40 -1.10
CA GLN A 123 14.15 -8.78 -0.20
C GLN A 123 14.71 -7.47 -0.74
N ASN A 124 14.89 -7.38 -2.05
CA ASN A 124 15.46 -6.22 -2.73
C ASN A 124 14.39 -5.27 -3.29
N GLU A 125 13.11 -5.48 -2.93
CA GLU A 125 11.98 -4.65 -3.35
C GLU A 125 11.81 -4.53 -4.88
N ARG A 126 12.26 -5.53 -5.64
CA ARG A 126 12.18 -5.61 -7.12
C ARG A 126 10.83 -6.17 -7.57
N TRP A 127 9.76 -5.54 -7.11
CA TRP A 127 8.39 -6.04 -7.28
C TRP A 127 7.93 -6.12 -8.75
N GLU A 128 8.57 -5.36 -9.64
CA GLU A 128 8.33 -5.33 -11.09
C GLU A 128 8.73 -6.62 -11.79
N GLU A 129 9.53 -7.47 -11.16
CA GLU A 129 9.90 -8.78 -11.69
C GLU A 129 8.75 -9.79 -11.57
N PHE A 130 7.74 -9.51 -10.73
CA PHE A 130 6.55 -10.35 -10.62
C PHE A 130 5.57 -10.06 -11.76
N SER A 131 5.47 -11.00 -12.70
CA SER A 131 4.48 -11.00 -13.78
C SER A 131 3.33 -11.96 -13.51
N ARG A 132 2.26 -11.82 -14.28
CA ARG A 132 1.17 -12.80 -14.37
C ARG A 132 1.16 -13.41 -15.75
N GLN A 133 0.69 -14.65 -15.85
CA GLN A 133 0.34 -15.23 -17.15
C GLN A 133 -0.75 -14.39 -17.82
N GLU A 134 -0.72 -14.32 -19.15
CA GLU A 134 -1.67 -13.52 -19.93
C GLU A 134 -3.12 -13.84 -19.58
N GLN A 135 -3.46 -15.13 -19.52
CA GLN A 135 -4.82 -15.57 -19.24
C GLN A 135 -5.26 -15.18 -17.82
N VAL A 136 -4.35 -15.28 -16.83
CA VAL A 136 -4.63 -14.88 -15.45
C VAL A 136 -4.91 -13.38 -15.38
N LEU A 137 -4.15 -12.57 -16.13
CA LEU A 137 -4.39 -11.13 -16.19
C LEU A 137 -5.70 -10.78 -16.90
N LYS A 138 -6.01 -11.44 -18.02
CA LYS A 138 -7.31 -11.28 -18.71
C LYS A 138 -8.46 -11.57 -17.76
N ASN A 139 -8.36 -12.65 -16.99
CA ASN A 139 -9.37 -13.02 -15.99
C ASN A 139 -9.47 -11.98 -14.86
N TYR A 140 -8.33 -11.44 -14.41
CA TYR A 140 -8.30 -10.37 -13.41
C TYR A 140 -8.99 -9.10 -13.91
N ILE A 141 -8.69 -8.67 -15.14
CA ILE A 141 -9.30 -7.48 -15.74
C ILE A 141 -10.82 -7.68 -15.88
N LYS A 142 -11.24 -8.86 -16.39
CA LYS A 142 -12.65 -9.22 -16.51
C LYS A 142 -13.37 -9.16 -15.17
N TRP A 143 -12.85 -9.86 -14.15
CA TRP A 143 -13.42 -9.85 -12.80
C TRP A 143 -13.52 -8.43 -12.24
N ARG A 144 -12.44 -7.64 -12.37
CA ARG A 144 -12.42 -6.26 -11.91
C ARG A 144 -13.56 -5.46 -12.54
N ASP A 145 -13.76 -5.61 -13.85
CA ASP A 145 -14.81 -4.87 -14.55
C ASP A 145 -16.22 -5.35 -14.14
N GLU A 146 -16.44 -6.66 -13.94
CA GLU A 146 -17.69 -7.24 -13.42
C GLU A 146 -18.03 -6.76 -12.00
N VAL A 147 -17.03 -6.61 -11.14
CA VAL A 147 -17.21 -6.12 -9.75
C VAL A 147 -17.66 -4.67 -9.74
N LEU A 148 -17.11 -3.85 -10.65
CA LEU A 148 -17.52 -2.45 -10.79
C LEU A 148 -18.97 -2.30 -11.29
N GLU A 149 -19.47 -3.28 -12.04
CA GLU A 149 -20.86 -3.32 -12.48
C GLU A 149 -21.80 -3.76 -11.36
N THR A 150 -21.38 -4.74 -10.55
CA THR A 150 -22.24 -5.39 -9.54
C THR A 150 -22.28 -4.65 -8.21
N TYR A 151 -21.15 -4.10 -7.76
CA TYR A 151 -21.03 -3.46 -6.46
C TYR A 151 -21.11 -1.93 -6.57
N VAL A 152 -21.70 -1.32 -5.55
CA VAL A 152 -21.64 0.12 -5.26
C VAL A 152 -21.20 0.26 -3.83
N THR A 153 -20.50 1.33 -3.54
CA THR A 153 -20.29 1.70 -2.14
C THR A 153 -21.43 2.56 -1.70
N ALA A 154 -22.04 2.19 -0.57
CA ALA A 154 -23.06 2.97 0.09
C ALA A 154 -22.54 4.42 0.21
N ALA A 155 -23.05 5.28 -0.68
CA ALA A 155 -22.56 6.65 -0.85
C ALA A 155 -22.83 7.52 0.39
N GLY A 156 -23.46 6.97 1.43
CA GLY A 156 -23.85 7.65 2.65
C GLY A 156 -22.72 8.10 3.57
N ASN A 157 -21.47 7.63 3.40
CA ASN A 157 -20.37 7.96 4.33
C ASN A 157 -19.07 8.47 3.69
N ILE A 158 -19.00 8.60 2.36
CA ILE A 158 -17.96 9.43 1.76
C ILE A 158 -18.53 10.85 1.81
N PRO A 159 -17.90 11.82 2.52
CA PRO A 159 -18.27 13.21 2.38
C PRO A 159 -17.99 13.59 0.93
N LEU A 160 -18.98 13.40 0.07
CA LEU A 160 -19.00 14.03 -1.23
C LEU A 160 -18.96 15.51 -0.88
N LEU A 161 -17.78 16.10 -1.03
CA LEU A 161 -17.60 17.54 -1.11
C LEU A 161 -18.46 17.99 -2.29
N ARG A 162 -19.77 18.14 -2.07
CA ARG A 162 -20.66 18.79 -3.02
C ARG A 162 -20.18 20.23 -3.03
N PRO A 163 -19.52 20.71 -4.09
CA PRO A 163 -19.28 22.15 -4.19
C PRO A 163 -20.66 22.79 -4.18
N SER A 164 -20.90 23.67 -3.21
CA SER A 164 -22.24 24.17 -2.91
C SER A 164 -22.91 24.87 -4.09
N ASN A 165 -22.19 25.23 -5.16
CA ASN A 165 -22.75 26.00 -6.30
C ASN A 165 -22.05 25.76 -7.68
N GLY A 166 -21.56 24.55 -8.00
CA GLY A 166 -20.82 24.29 -9.26
C GLY A 166 -21.55 23.40 -10.29
N PRO A 167 -21.36 23.59 -11.61
CA PRO A 167 -22.00 22.76 -12.65
C PRO A 167 -21.51 21.30 -12.60
N ALA A 168 -22.46 20.40 -12.37
CA ALA A 168 -22.30 18.95 -12.13
C ALA A 168 -21.53 18.09 -13.19
N PRO A 169 -21.43 18.42 -14.50
CA PRO A 169 -20.96 17.42 -15.47
C PRO A 169 -19.46 17.12 -15.46
N LEU A 170 -18.61 18.09 -15.08
CA LEU A 170 -17.14 17.94 -15.15
C LEU A 170 -16.54 17.27 -13.90
N ALA A 171 -17.16 17.45 -12.73
CA ALA A 171 -16.70 16.86 -11.47
C ALA A 171 -16.87 15.32 -11.45
N MET A 172 -17.90 14.78 -12.12
CA MET A 172 -18.14 13.33 -12.13
C MET A 172 -17.09 12.53 -12.93
N LYS A 173 -16.43 13.11 -13.94
CA LYS A 173 -15.36 12.39 -14.68
C LYS A 173 -14.08 12.26 -13.85
N ALA A 174 -13.76 13.25 -13.01
CA ALA A 174 -12.59 13.24 -12.13
C ALA A 174 -12.77 12.29 -10.93
N ALA A 175 -14.01 12.08 -10.44
CA ALA A 175 -14.33 11.18 -9.33
C ALA A 175 -14.33 9.67 -9.69
N ARG A 176 -14.15 9.31 -10.98
CA ARG A 176 -14.24 7.91 -11.44
C ARG A 176 -13.24 6.94 -10.79
N PRO A 177 -11.96 7.30 -10.52
CA PRO A 177 -11.01 6.36 -9.90
C PRO A 177 -11.40 6.00 -8.47
N GLU A 178 -11.90 6.97 -7.69
CA GLU A 178 -12.31 6.76 -6.30
C GLU A 178 -13.53 5.85 -6.21
N LEU A 179 -14.53 6.04 -7.08
CA LEU A 179 -15.70 5.16 -7.15
C LEU A 179 -15.35 3.70 -7.49
N LYS A 180 -14.26 3.47 -8.25
CA LYS A 180 -13.80 2.12 -8.60
C LYS A 180 -13.14 1.37 -7.45
N ALA A 181 -12.40 2.07 -6.59
CA ALA A 181 -11.78 1.44 -5.42
C ALA A 181 -12.86 0.93 -4.46
N CYS A 182 -13.94 1.70 -4.31
CA CYS A 182 -14.95 1.44 -3.29
C CYS A 182 -15.75 0.14 -3.56
N ALA A 183 -16.15 -0.13 -4.80
CA ALA A 183 -16.88 -1.36 -5.16
C ALA A 183 -16.10 -2.66 -4.84
N HIS A 184 -14.77 -2.67 -5.05
CA HIS A 184 -13.94 -3.81 -4.70
C HIS A 184 -13.85 -4.03 -3.18
N ILE A 185 -13.84 -2.95 -2.39
CA ILE A 185 -13.78 -3.03 -0.93
C ILE A 185 -15.01 -3.77 -0.41
N ASP A 186 -16.20 -3.44 -0.91
CA ASP A 186 -17.45 -4.04 -0.44
C ASP A 186 -17.54 -5.53 -0.80
N GLN A 187 -17.18 -5.91 -2.02
CA GLN A 187 -17.07 -7.32 -2.37
C GLN A 187 -16.13 -8.06 -1.43
N LEU A 188 -14.92 -7.54 -1.21
CA LEU A 188 -13.95 -8.22 -0.35
C LEU A 188 -14.42 -8.29 1.10
N LYS A 189 -15.10 -7.26 1.61
CA LYS A 189 -15.71 -7.31 2.95
C LYS A 189 -16.70 -8.45 3.07
N VAL A 190 -17.59 -8.62 2.09
CA VAL A 190 -18.56 -9.72 2.06
C VAL A 190 -17.82 -11.06 1.95
N GLU A 191 -17.03 -11.24 0.90
CA GLU A 191 -16.44 -12.54 0.57
C GLU A 191 -15.36 -12.98 1.57
N ILE A 192 -14.48 -12.07 1.97
CA ILE A 192 -13.30 -12.35 2.81
C ILE A 192 -13.60 -12.20 4.28
N PHE A 193 -14.23 -11.10 4.70
CA PHE A 193 -14.40 -10.80 6.12
C PHE A 193 -15.73 -11.27 6.68
N GLY A 194 -16.71 -11.63 5.85
CA GLY A 194 -18.03 -12.11 6.31
C GLY A 194 -19.01 -10.99 6.65
N TYR A 195 -18.87 -9.83 6.00
CA TYR A 195 -19.90 -8.79 6.05
C TYR A 195 -21.17 -9.27 5.33
N GLU A 196 -22.31 -8.72 5.72
CA GLU A 196 -23.58 -8.99 5.03
C GLU A 196 -23.64 -8.20 3.72
N ALA A 197 -24.10 -8.85 2.65
CA ALA A 197 -24.43 -8.15 1.41
C ALA A 197 -25.81 -7.50 1.52
N SER A 198 -25.92 -6.24 1.10
CA SER A 198 -27.21 -5.53 0.98
C SER A 198 -27.29 -4.82 -0.36
N THR A 199 -28.49 -4.56 -0.85
CA THR A 199 -28.72 -3.91 -2.14
C THR A 199 -29.12 -2.46 -1.91
N ASP A 200 -28.42 -1.52 -2.56
CA ASP A 200 -28.82 -0.12 -2.60
C ASP A 200 -30.06 0.04 -3.47
N GLU A 201 -31.16 0.53 -2.90
CA GLU A 201 -32.44 0.64 -3.60
C GLU A 201 -32.39 1.61 -4.79
N SER A 202 -31.51 2.61 -4.75
CA SER A 202 -31.43 3.64 -5.79
C SER A 202 -30.65 3.16 -7.01
N SER A 203 -29.57 2.40 -6.81
CA SER A 203 -28.72 1.93 -7.90
C SER A 203 -28.90 0.44 -8.24
N GLY A 204 -29.60 -0.33 -7.39
CA GLY A 204 -29.76 -1.79 -7.53
C GLY A 204 -28.46 -2.58 -7.32
N LYS A 205 -27.44 -1.96 -6.75
CA LYS A 205 -26.08 -2.54 -6.64
C LYS A 205 -25.81 -3.01 -5.21
N ILE A 206 -24.87 -3.94 -5.06
CA ILE A 206 -24.55 -4.56 -3.77
C ILE A 206 -23.52 -3.72 -3.00
N TYR A 207 -23.70 -3.57 -1.69
CA TYR A 207 -22.72 -2.99 -0.76
C TYR A 207 -22.56 -3.87 0.48
N ALA A 208 -21.44 -3.70 1.20
CA ALA A 208 -21.18 -4.45 2.44
C ALA A 208 -21.76 -3.73 3.65
N ARG A 209 -22.52 -4.48 4.47
CA ARG A 209 -23.07 -4.03 5.76
C ARG A 209 -22.45 -4.85 6.89
N SER A 210 -22.18 -4.20 8.03
CA SER A 210 -21.78 -4.94 9.22
C SER A 210 -22.89 -5.93 9.62
N PRO A 211 -22.56 -7.19 9.92
CA PRO A 211 -23.54 -8.15 10.40
C PRO A 211 -24.14 -7.72 11.73
N ALA A 212 -25.35 -8.20 12.03
CA ALA A 212 -25.99 -7.95 13.32
C ALA A 212 -25.16 -8.52 14.50
N ASP A 213 -24.47 -9.65 14.26
CA ASP A 213 -23.53 -10.26 15.20
C ASP A 213 -22.08 -10.02 14.73
N PRO A 214 -21.31 -9.16 15.42
CA PRO A 214 -19.92 -8.86 15.06
C PRO A 214 -18.99 -10.08 15.10
N SER A 215 -19.33 -11.16 15.81
CA SER A 215 -18.50 -12.37 15.90
C SER A 215 -18.41 -13.13 14.56
N GLN A 216 -19.32 -12.84 13.62
CA GLN A 216 -19.29 -13.38 12.26
C GLN A 216 -18.18 -12.73 11.40
N ILE A 217 -17.69 -11.56 11.81
CA ILE A 217 -16.60 -10.87 11.12
C ILE A 217 -15.29 -11.58 11.45
N ARG A 218 -14.60 -12.04 10.39
CA ARG A 218 -13.26 -12.61 10.50
C ARG A 218 -12.23 -11.50 10.57
N ASP A 219 -11.30 -11.56 11.52
CA ASP A 219 -10.27 -10.52 11.63
C ASP A 219 -9.06 -10.77 10.72
N LYS A 220 -8.70 -12.04 10.51
CA LYS A 220 -7.52 -12.46 9.74
C LYS A 220 -7.88 -13.66 8.87
N VAL A 221 -7.61 -13.58 7.57
CA VAL A 221 -8.00 -14.59 6.59
C VAL A 221 -6.88 -14.82 5.58
N LEU A 222 -6.28 -16.00 5.59
CA LEU A 222 -5.34 -16.45 4.57
C LEU A 222 -6.10 -17.19 3.46
N ARG A 223 -5.97 -16.73 2.22
CA ARG A 223 -6.57 -17.40 1.04
C ARG A 223 -5.60 -17.47 -0.12
N THR A 224 -5.70 -18.54 -0.90
CA THR A 224 -5.05 -18.64 -2.20
C THR A 224 -5.47 -17.46 -3.07
N ASN A 225 -4.49 -16.79 -3.68
CA ASN A 225 -4.73 -15.72 -4.61
C ASN A 225 -5.30 -16.30 -5.90
N VAL A 226 -6.53 -15.91 -6.24
CA VAL A 226 -7.20 -16.33 -7.48
C VAL A 226 -6.53 -15.78 -8.74
N TYR A 227 -5.68 -14.75 -8.61
CA TYR A 227 -4.86 -14.19 -9.68
C TYR A 227 -3.37 -14.23 -9.31
N PRO A 228 -2.78 -15.45 -9.21
CA PRO A 228 -1.43 -15.64 -8.67
C PRO A 228 -0.36 -15.05 -9.59
N TYR A 229 0.84 -14.85 -9.05
CA TYR A 229 2.00 -14.47 -9.85
C TYR A 229 2.52 -15.70 -10.59
N TYR A 230 3.17 -15.48 -11.72
CA TYR A 230 3.73 -16.56 -12.50
C TYR A 230 5.09 -16.98 -11.95
N THR A 231 5.16 -18.20 -11.40
CA THR A 231 6.36 -18.75 -10.76
C THR A 231 6.78 -20.07 -11.40
N LYS A 232 8.06 -20.44 -11.28
CA LYS A 232 8.60 -21.72 -11.73
C LYS A 232 9.22 -22.54 -10.58
N PRO A 233 9.22 -23.88 -10.65
CA PRO A 233 8.44 -24.68 -11.57
C PRO A 233 6.93 -24.46 -11.36
N PRO A 234 6.09 -24.55 -12.41
CA PRO A 234 4.66 -24.35 -12.29
C PRO A 234 4.04 -25.23 -11.20
N GLY A 235 3.20 -24.64 -10.36
CA GLY A 235 2.49 -25.35 -9.28
C GLY A 235 3.32 -25.67 -8.03
N GLN A 236 4.62 -25.38 -8.00
CA GLN A 236 5.45 -25.63 -6.80
C GLN A 236 5.39 -24.50 -5.76
N ILE A 237 5.14 -23.27 -6.21
CA ILE A 237 5.04 -22.10 -5.34
C ILE A 237 3.58 -21.66 -5.34
N THR A 238 2.99 -21.62 -4.15
CA THR A 238 1.63 -21.14 -3.97
C THR A 238 1.65 -19.66 -3.60
N HIS A 239 0.82 -18.87 -4.27
CA HIS A 239 0.61 -17.47 -3.94
C HIS A 239 -0.72 -17.33 -3.17
N SER A 240 -0.64 -16.92 -1.91
CA SER A 240 -1.78 -16.54 -1.09
C SER A 240 -1.75 -15.06 -0.75
N VAL A 241 -2.90 -14.54 -0.31
CA VAL A 241 -3.02 -13.22 0.29
C VAL A 241 -3.54 -13.40 1.71
N LEU A 242 -2.80 -12.85 2.66
CA LEU A 242 -3.27 -12.72 4.04
C LEU A 242 -3.99 -11.38 4.14
N TRP A 243 -5.29 -11.44 4.35
CA TRP A 243 -6.17 -10.30 4.59
C TRP A 243 -6.34 -10.09 6.08
N TYR A 244 -6.33 -8.84 6.53
CA TYR A 244 -6.49 -8.51 7.94
C TYR A 244 -7.15 -7.15 8.12
N ARG A 245 -7.92 -6.99 9.21
CA ARG A 245 -8.64 -5.74 9.49
C ARG A 245 -7.72 -4.68 10.08
N ASP A 246 -7.09 -4.99 11.20
CA ASP A 246 -6.22 -4.08 11.94
C ASP A 246 -4.76 -4.21 11.50
N GLU A 247 -4.00 -3.11 11.51
CA GLU A 247 -2.58 -3.14 11.15
C GLU A 247 -1.82 -4.22 11.92
N MET A 248 -1.03 -5.02 11.20
CA MET A 248 -0.17 -6.06 11.77
C MET A 248 1.30 -5.73 11.54
N THR A 249 2.12 -6.01 12.53
CA THR A 249 3.58 -5.99 12.44
C THR A 249 4.11 -7.19 11.66
N ALA A 250 5.36 -7.13 11.21
CA ALA A 250 6.00 -8.28 10.54
C ALA A 250 6.04 -9.51 11.44
N ASP A 251 6.32 -9.34 12.73
CA ASP A 251 6.43 -10.44 13.69
C ASP A 251 5.08 -11.13 13.90
N GLU A 252 3.99 -10.36 14.01
CA GLU A 252 2.63 -10.91 14.11
C GLU A 252 2.21 -11.65 12.83
N ILE A 253 2.52 -11.10 11.65
CA ILE A 253 2.25 -11.78 10.36
C ILE A 253 3.03 -13.09 10.31
N SER A 254 4.30 -13.04 10.68
CA SER A 254 5.19 -14.19 10.65
C SER A 254 4.75 -15.29 11.62
N ALA A 255 4.35 -14.94 12.85
CA ALA A 255 3.81 -15.88 13.83
C ALA A 255 2.52 -16.56 13.34
N LEU A 256 1.59 -15.79 12.74
CA LEU A 256 0.38 -16.34 12.15
C LEU A 256 0.68 -17.28 10.97
N LEU A 257 1.65 -16.93 10.10
CA LEU A 257 2.01 -17.77 8.96
C LEU A 257 2.69 -19.07 9.39
N LEU A 258 3.50 -19.05 10.45
CA LEU A 258 4.05 -20.28 11.05
C LEU A 258 2.95 -21.21 11.57
N GLU A 259 1.92 -20.65 12.22
CA GLU A 259 0.76 -21.41 12.70
C GLU A 259 -0.05 -22.01 11.54
N ARG A 260 -0.27 -21.23 10.47
CA ARG A 260 -1.18 -21.58 9.36
C ARG A 260 -0.51 -22.41 8.26
N LEU A 261 0.81 -22.34 8.14
CA LEU A 261 1.62 -23.04 7.13
C LEU A 261 2.71 -23.89 7.83
N PRO A 262 2.34 -24.81 8.73
CA PRO A 262 3.30 -25.52 9.57
C PRO A 262 4.24 -26.37 8.70
N GLY A 263 5.54 -26.11 8.79
CA GLY A 263 6.62 -26.83 8.09
C GLY A 263 6.87 -26.38 6.64
N ASP A 264 6.08 -25.43 6.13
CA ASP A 264 6.28 -24.87 4.79
C ASP A 264 7.37 -23.77 4.84
N GLN A 265 8.05 -23.54 3.72
CA GLN A 265 8.88 -22.34 3.54
C GLN A 265 8.00 -21.22 3.02
N PHE A 266 8.07 -20.03 3.62
CA PHE A 266 7.29 -18.88 3.18
C PHE A 266 8.09 -17.57 3.17
N VAL A 267 7.66 -16.65 2.31
CA VAL A 267 8.08 -15.25 2.27
C VAL A 267 6.83 -14.38 2.07
N PHE A 268 6.79 -13.22 2.74
CA PHE A 268 5.68 -12.30 2.61
C PHE A 268 6.14 -10.86 2.44
N TRP A 269 5.27 -10.04 1.84
CA TRP A 269 5.47 -8.61 1.66
C TRP A 269 4.14 -7.86 1.53
N ILE A 270 4.19 -6.56 1.77
CA ILE A 270 3.06 -5.67 1.54
C ILE A 270 3.41 -4.77 0.37
N ASN A 271 2.57 -4.73 -0.67
CA ASN A 271 2.79 -3.87 -1.81
C ASN A 271 2.93 -2.39 -1.37
N PRO A 272 3.84 -1.63 -1.98
CA PRO A 272 3.94 -0.20 -1.71
C PRO A 272 2.65 0.51 -2.11
N PRO A 273 2.31 1.68 -1.52
CA PRO A 273 1.01 2.33 -1.73
C PRO A 273 0.61 2.52 -3.20
N HIS A 274 1.57 2.89 -4.06
CA HIS A 274 1.34 3.10 -5.49
C HIS A 274 1.06 1.80 -6.29
N ARG A 275 1.23 0.62 -5.68
CA ARG A 275 0.92 -0.70 -6.27
C ARG A 275 -0.23 -1.41 -5.56
N ARG A 276 -0.92 -0.78 -4.60
CA ARG A 276 -2.11 -1.36 -3.98
C ARG A 276 -3.33 -1.03 -4.83
N THR A 277 -4.04 -2.06 -5.28
CA THR A 277 -5.35 -1.87 -5.94
C THR A 277 -6.42 -1.44 -4.93
N ILE A 278 -6.30 -1.88 -3.68
CA ILE A 278 -7.31 -1.71 -2.62
C ILE A 278 -6.61 -1.22 -1.36
N PRO A 279 -6.24 0.08 -1.29
CA PRO A 279 -5.44 0.62 -0.20
C PRO A 279 -6.13 0.63 1.16
N GLU A 280 -7.47 0.54 1.20
CA GLU A 280 -8.30 0.62 2.41
C GLU A 280 -8.40 -0.69 3.18
N ILE A 281 -8.10 -1.82 2.54
CA ILE A 281 -8.08 -3.14 3.19
C ILE A 281 -6.63 -3.56 3.35
N ASN A 282 -6.21 -3.84 4.58
CA ASN A 282 -4.87 -4.31 4.81
C ASN A 282 -4.70 -5.76 4.30
N HIS A 283 -3.62 -5.96 3.55
CA HIS A 283 -3.28 -7.26 3.01
C HIS A 283 -1.77 -7.39 2.78
N CYS A 284 -1.25 -8.60 2.92
CA CYS A 284 0.09 -8.94 2.46
C CYS A 284 0.04 -10.14 1.50
N HIS A 285 0.95 -10.12 0.54
CA HIS A 285 1.17 -11.24 -0.37
C HIS A 285 2.08 -12.25 0.33
N VAL A 286 1.78 -13.53 0.13
CA VAL A 286 2.51 -14.65 0.72
C VAL A 286 2.83 -15.64 -0.39
N LEU A 287 4.12 -15.90 -0.63
CA LEU A 287 4.56 -17.03 -1.43
C LEU A 287 5.04 -18.12 -0.49
N TYR A 288 4.64 -19.37 -0.73
CA TYR A 288 5.10 -20.51 0.04
C TYR A 288 5.21 -21.77 -0.79
N ARG A 289 6.04 -22.71 -0.32
CA ARG A 289 6.21 -24.05 -0.90
C ARG A 289 6.41 -25.09 0.20
N LYS A 290 6.01 -26.34 -0.08
CA LYS A 290 6.32 -27.47 0.78
C LYS A 290 7.82 -27.73 0.81
N THR A 291 8.35 -28.07 1.98
CA THR A 291 9.72 -28.56 2.09
C THR A 291 9.83 -29.95 1.45
N ALA A 292 11.04 -30.37 1.04
CA ALA A 292 11.26 -31.70 0.49
C ALA A 292 10.77 -32.82 1.44
N ALA A 293 10.95 -32.62 2.75
CA ALA A 293 10.47 -33.53 3.79
C ALA A 293 8.94 -33.68 3.75
N GLN A 294 8.19 -32.58 3.67
CA GLN A 294 6.73 -32.62 3.59
C GLN A 294 6.22 -33.17 2.25
N ALA A 295 6.89 -32.85 1.14
CA ALA A 295 6.50 -33.33 -0.18
C ALA A 295 6.51 -34.86 -0.24
N GLN A 296 7.49 -35.50 0.43
CA GLN A 296 7.58 -36.96 0.53
C GLN A 296 6.47 -37.60 1.37
N ILE A 297 5.96 -36.90 2.40
CA ILE A 297 4.85 -37.39 3.22
C ILE A 297 3.58 -37.42 2.36
N ILE A 298 3.26 -36.32 1.67
CA ILE A 298 2.05 -36.19 0.85
C ILE A 298 2.04 -37.19 -0.32
N SER A 299 3.20 -37.48 -0.92
CA SER A 299 3.28 -38.43 -2.05
C SER A 299 3.04 -39.89 -1.65
N LYS A 300 3.18 -40.25 -0.37
CA LYS A 300 2.95 -41.62 0.11
C LYS A 300 1.48 -41.91 0.43
N ASP A 301 0.70 -40.86 0.64
CA ASP A 301 -0.72 -40.96 1.00
C ASP A 301 -1.67 -40.86 -0.22
N ARG A 302 -1.12 -40.80 -1.44
CA ARG A 302 -1.86 -40.81 -2.71
C ARG A 302 -1.58 -42.08 -3.50
#